data_AF-A0A416U1V5-F1
#
_entry.id   AF-A0A416U1V5-F1
#
_cell.length_a   1.000
_cell.length_b   1.000
_cell.length_c   1.000
_cell.angle_alpha   90.00
_cell.angle_beta   90.00
_cell.angle_gamma   90.00
#
_symmetry.space_group_name_H-M   'P 1'
#
loop_
_entity.id
_entity.type
_entity.pdbx_description
1 polymer ?
#
loop_
_entity_poly.entity_id
_entity_poly.type
_entity_poly.pdbx_seq_one_letter_code
_entity_poly.pdbx_strand_id
1 'polypeptide(L)'
;MKYKTEEVQYIKVEVKNMRTDKKYMMIVTEEDDRYDAEDGYDCDFYADHPWEGNLIDIVYGNNIDELRGNGENEGMFYMLYLAENGERIGYGCIDFDAIEETISISELEKCKDMNTTWTKDDIINALVEGDIEPTNVNIAKVITADFVQNFNDRVIELGNEMISWQVSDVFKKKGE
;
A
#
# COMPACT_ATOMS: atom_id res chain seq x y z
N MET A 1 -31.89 -33.92 -25.81
CA MET A 1 -31.42 -32.56 -25.53
C MET A 1 -30.13 -32.66 -24.75
N LYS A 2 -29.00 -32.25 -25.34
CA LYS A 2 -27.72 -32.07 -24.63
C LYS A 2 -27.41 -30.58 -24.70
N TYR A 3 -27.45 -29.90 -23.57
CA TYR A 3 -27.02 -28.51 -23.48
C TYR A 3 -25.49 -28.50 -23.66
N LYS A 4 -25.01 -27.72 -24.63
CA LYS A 4 -23.59 -27.37 -24.73
C LYS A 4 -23.35 -26.28 -23.69
N THR A 5 -22.57 -26.59 -22.67
CA THR A 5 -21.93 -25.59 -21.82
C THR A 5 -20.86 -24.90 -22.65
N GLU A 6 -21.04 -23.61 -22.91
CA GLU A 6 -20.00 -22.77 -23.50
C GLU A 6 -18.91 -22.55 -22.46
N GLU A 7 -17.68 -22.94 -22.78
CA GLU A 7 -16.51 -22.65 -21.94
C GLU A 7 -16.23 -21.15 -22.00
N VAL A 8 -16.40 -20.47 -20.88
CA VAL A 8 -15.99 -19.08 -20.71
C VAL A 8 -14.46 -19.04 -20.78
N GLN A 9 -13.92 -18.51 -21.89
CA GLN A 9 -12.50 -18.26 -22.01
C GLN A 9 -12.12 -17.04 -21.16
N TYR A 10 -11.45 -17.31 -20.04
CA TYR A 10 -10.79 -16.26 -19.26
C TYR A 10 -9.56 -15.77 -20.04
N ILE A 11 -9.64 -14.54 -20.55
CA ILE A 11 -8.49 -13.87 -21.15
C ILE A 11 -7.55 -13.52 -19.99
N LYS A 12 -6.42 -14.20 -19.91
CA LYS A 12 -5.32 -13.82 -19.01
C LYS A 12 -4.66 -12.60 -19.64
N VAL A 13 -5.10 -11.40 -19.26
CA VAL A 13 -4.44 -10.16 -19.66
C VAL A 13 -3.12 -10.10 -18.89
N GLU A 14 -2.01 -10.33 -19.57
CA GLU A 14 -0.70 -10.00 -19.01
C GLU A 14 -0.62 -8.48 -18.91
N VAL A 15 -0.79 -7.96 -17.69
CA VAL A 15 -0.55 -6.55 -17.38
C VAL A 15 0.94 -6.33 -17.62
N LYS A 16 1.27 -5.73 -18.78
CA LYS A 16 2.59 -5.14 -19.01
C LYS A 16 2.86 -4.25 -17.80
N ASN A 17 3.95 -4.52 -17.07
CA ASN A 17 4.37 -3.75 -15.90
C ASN A 17 3.99 -2.28 -16.09
N MET A 18 3.06 -1.81 -15.25
CA MET A 18 2.77 -0.39 -15.10
C MET A 18 4.08 0.35 -14.81
N ARG A 19 4.13 1.68 -14.97
CA ARG A 19 5.34 2.48 -14.73
C ARG A 19 5.97 2.16 -13.36
N THR A 20 6.94 1.24 -13.34
CA THR A 20 7.55 0.71 -12.11
C THR A 20 8.53 1.70 -11.50
N ASP A 21 8.81 2.81 -12.19
CA ASP A 21 9.58 3.93 -11.67
C ASP A 21 8.79 4.79 -10.68
N LYS A 22 7.48 4.53 -10.54
CA LYS A 22 6.58 5.21 -9.62
C LYS A 22 5.93 4.22 -8.67
N LYS A 23 5.58 4.68 -7.46
CA LYS A 23 4.90 3.86 -6.46
C LYS A 23 3.39 3.78 -6.69
N TYR A 24 2.78 4.89 -7.11
CA TYR A 24 1.34 5.05 -7.17
C TYR A 24 0.87 5.46 -8.56
N MET A 25 -0.32 4.99 -8.92
CA MET A 25 -1.09 5.43 -10.08
C MET A 25 -2.47 5.86 -9.60
N MET A 26 -2.84 7.11 -9.88
CA MET A 26 -4.16 7.65 -9.60
C MET A 26 -4.90 7.86 -10.91
N ILE A 27 -6.04 7.19 -11.07
CA ILE A 27 -6.96 7.40 -12.18
C ILE A 27 -8.00 8.41 -11.70
N VAL A 28 -8.20 9.48 -12.47
CA VAL A 28 -9.13 10.57 -12.15
C VAL A 28 -10.32 10.52 -13.11
N THR A 29 -11.52 10.61 -12.55
CA THR A 29 -12.78 10.54 -13.28
C THR A 29 -13.73 11.66 -12.88
N GLU A 30 -14.56 12.12 -13.82
CA GLU A 30 -15.71 13.01 -13.57
C GLU A 30 -17.01 12.25 -13.76
N GLU A 31 -18.11 12.85 -13.33
CA GLU A 31 -19.45 12.39 -13.67
C GLU A 31 -19.66 12.27 -15.19
N ASP A 32 -20.59 11.42 -15.62
CA ASP A 32 -21.01 11.36 -17.02
C ASP A 32 -22.40 11.96 -17.24
N ASP A 33 -22.90 11.88 -18.47
CA ASP A 33 -24.19 12.44 -18.89
C ASP A 33 -25.38 11.97 -18.03
N ARG A 34 -25.25 10.87 -17.27
CA ARG A 34 -26.27 10.38 -16.34
C ARG A 34 -26.43 11.29 -15.12
N TYR A 35 -25.49 12.17 -14.81
CA TYR A 35 -25.59 13.08 -13.67
C TYR A 35 -26.69 14.14 -13.83
N ASP A 36 -26.85 14.68 -15.04
CA ASP A 36 -27.87 15.69 -15.35
C ASP A 36 -29.25 15.06 -15.68
N ALA A 37 -29.38 13.73 -15.62
CA ALA A 37 -30.62 13.04 -15.95
C ALA A 37 -31.64 13.10 -14.80
N GLU A 38 -32.93 13.13 -15.12
CA GLU A 38 -34.03 13.25 -14.14
C GLU A 38 -34.09 12.05 -13.16
N ASP A 39 -33.69 10.87 -13.62
CA ASP A 39 -33.48 9.64 -12.81
C ASP A 39 -31.98 9.27 -12.75
N GLY A 40 -31.12 10.29 -12.76
CA GLY A 40 -29.68 10.20 -12.83
C GLY A 40 -28.97 9.74 -11.55
N TYR A 41 -27.65 9.64 -11.64
CA TYR A 41 -26.78 9.35 -10.49
C TYR A 41 -26.20 10.64 -9.92
N ASP A 42 -26.04 10.71 -8.60
CA ASP A 42 -25.48 11.87 -7.91
C ASP A 42 -23.98 11.69 -7.60
N CYS A 43 -23.36 12.71 -6.99
CA CYS A 43 -21.94 12.65 -6.64
C CYS A 43 -21.61 11.51 -5.66
N ASP A 44 -22.54 11.11 -4.79
CA ASP A 44 -22.34 10.01 -3.85
C ASP A 44 -22.18 8.68 -4.62
N PHE A 45 -23.00 8.46 -5.66
CA PHE A 45 -22.84 7.32 -6.55
C PHE A 45 -21.46 7.29 -7.23
N TYR A 46 -20.98 8.42 -7.76
CA TYR A 46 -19.68 8.46 -8.43
C TYR A 46 -18.49 8.38 -7.46
N ALA A 47 -18.65 8.84 -6.22
CA ALA A 47 -17.67 8.61 -5.16
C ALA A 47 -17.56 7.12 -4.81
N ASP A 48 -18.68 6.41 -4.74
CA ASP A 48 -18.70 4.96 -4.48
C ASP A 48 -18.31 4.11 -5.71
N HIS A 49 -18.52 4.65 -6.91
CA HIS A 49 -18.32 3.96 -8.19
C HIS A 49 -17.56 4.81 -9.23
N PRO A 50 -16.33 5.29 -8.94
CA PRO A 50 -15.61 6.19 -9.84
C PRO A 50 -15.31 5.57 -11.22
N TRP A 51 -15.25 4.24 -11.32
CA TRP A 51 -15.09 3.54 -12.61
C TRP A 51 -16.29 3.63 -13.55
N GLU A 52 -17.44 4.11 -13.08
CA GLU A 52 -18.61 4.41 -13.92
C GLU A 52 -18.52 5.78 -14.59
N GLY A 53 -17.66 6.67 -14.09
CA GLY A 53 -17.48 8.03 -14.62
C GLY A 53 -16.61 8.09 -15.89
N ASN A 54 -16.48 9.31 -16.42
CA ASN A 54 -15.62 9.59 -17.57
C ASN A 54 -14.16 9.75 -17.12
N LEU A 55 -13.23 9.11 -17.83
CA LEU A 55 -11.79 9.27 -17.59
C LEU A 55 -11.32 10.68 -17.94
N ILE A 56 -10.75 11.38 -16.96
CA ILE A 56 -10.12 12.69 -17.16
C ILE A 56 -8.61 12.56 -17.29
N ASP A 57 -7.98 11.89 -16.32
CA ASP A 57 -6.52 11.91 -16.18
C ASP A 57 -5.98 10.63 -15.54
N ILE A 58 -4.69 10.37 -15.76
CA ILE A 58 -3.92 9.32 -15.11
C ILE A 58 -2.62 9.91 -14.59
N VAL A 59 -2.53 10.08 -13.27
CA VAL A 59 -1.38 10.68 -12.59
C VAL A 59 -0.52 9.58 -11.97
N TYR A 60 0.80 9.70 -12.13
CA TYR A 60 1.76 8.80 -11.48
C TYR A 60 2.64 9.57 -10.50
N GLY A 61 2.84 9.03 -9.30
CA GLY A 61 3.56 9.73 -8.25
C GLY A 61 4.22 8.79 -7.23
N ASN A 62 5.23 9.32 -6.54
CA ASN A 62 5.88 8.64 -5.41
C ASN A 62 5.32 9.06 -4.05
N ASN A 63 4.63 10.19 -3.98
CA ASN A 63 4.08 10.81 -2.78
C ASN A 63 2.85 11.65 -3.14
N ILE A 64 2.17 12.19 -2.13
CA ILE A 64 0.96 12.99 -2.32
C ILE A 64 1.21 14.25 -3.15
N ASP A 65 2.34 14.94 -2.98
CA ASP A 65 2.64 16.18 -3.71
C ASP A 65 2.75 15.94 -5.22
N GLU A 66 3.39 14.83 -5.62
CA GLU A 66 3.46 14.42 -7.03
C GLU A 66 2.09 14.04 -7.61
N LEU A 67 1.22 13.41 -6.81
CA LEU A 67 -0.15 13.06 -7.23
C LEU A 67 -1.07 14.29 -7.30
N ARG A 68 -0.84 15.27 -6.41
CA ARG A 68 -1.59 16.53 -6.36
C ARG A 68 -1.25 17.44 -7.54
N GLY A 69 0.01 17.49 -7.96
CA GLY A 69 0.47 18.37 -9.02
C GLY A 69 0.10 19.83 -8.73
N ASN A 70 -0.66 20.47 -9.63
CA ASN A 70 -1.15 21.84 -9.45
C ASN A 70 -2.51 21.92 -8.70
N GLY A 71 -3.10 20.79 -8.29
CA GLY A 71 -4.42 20.74 -7.65
C GLY A 71 -5.61 20.79 -8.61
N GLU A 72 -5.39 20.67 -9.92
CA GLU A 72 -6.44 20.80 -10.95
C GLU A 72 -7.53 19.72 -10.88
N ASN A 73 -7.25 18.61 -10.20
CA ASN A 73 -8.16 17.47 -10.06
C ASN A 73 -8.97 17.50 -8.75
N GLU A 74 -8.84 18.54 -7.91
CA GLU A 74 -9.60 18.64 -6.65
C GLU A 74 -11.11 18.70 -6.93
N GLY A 75 -11.90 17.92 -6.19
CA GLY A 75 -13.35 17.80 -6.38
C GLY A 75 -13.80 16.77 -7.43
N MET A 76 -12.87 16.15 -8.17
CA MET A 76 -13.16 15.00 -9.04
C MET A 76 -13.15 13.69 -8.25
N PHE A 77 -13.40 12.55 -8.90
CA PHE A 77 -13.29 11.24 -8.27
C PHE A 77 -12.00 10.53 -8.65
N TYR A 78 -11.54 9.62 -7.79
CA TYR A 78 -10.30 8.89 -8.01
C TYR A 78 -10.40 7.39 -7.74
N MET A 79 -9.48 6.67 -8.35
CA MET A 79 -9.06 5.34 -7.94
C MET A 79 -7.54 5.32 -7.81
N LEU A 80 -7.04 4.95 -6.63
CA LEU A 80 -5.63 4.88 -6.31
C LEU A 80 -5.14 3.44 -6.31
N TYR A 81 -4.06 3.20 -7.06
CA TYR A 81 -3.44 1.90 -7.23
C TYR A 81 -1.96 1.92 -6.86
N LEU A 82 -1.47 0.79 -6.38
CA LEU A 82 -0.06 0.46 -6.37
C LEU A 82 0.41 0.18 -7.79
N ALA A 83 1.38 0.95 -8.28
CA ALA A 83 1.90 0.80 -9.63
C ALA A 83 2.72 -0.49 -9.82
N GLU A 84 3.24 -1.08 -8.73
CA GLU A 84 4.06 -2.30 -8.79
C GLU A 84 3.25 -3.54 -9.21
N ASN A 85 2.01 -3.68 -8.71
CA ASN A 85 1.21 -4.89 -8.82
C ASN A 85 -0.23 -4.64 -9.31
N GLY A 86 -0.67 -3.38 -9.38
CA GLY A 86 -2.03 -3.01 -9.79
C GLY A 86 -3.09 -3.18 -8.72
N GLU A 87 -2.70 -3.39 -7.47
CA GLU A 87 -3.62 -3.48 -6.35
C GLU A 87 -4.24 -2.11 -6.07
N ARG A 88 -5.57 -2.06 -5.95
CA ARG A 88 -6.31 -0.84 -5.60
C ARG A 88 -6.26 -0.64 -4.09
N ILE A 89 -5.78 0.52 -3.66
CA ILE A 89 -5.62 0.88 -2.25
C ILE A 89 -6.60 1.96 -1.77
N GLY A 90 -7.23 2.68 -2.69
CA GLY A 90 -8.22 3.72 -2.35
C GLY A 90 -9.11 4.11 -3.52
N TYR A 91 -10.25 4.71 -3.21
CA TYR A 91 -11.15 5.35 -4.17
C TYR A 91 -12.08 6.33 -3.43
N GLY A 92 -12.70 7.26 -4.17
CA GLY A 92 -13.63 8.22 -3.59
C GLY A 92 -13.59 9.56 -4.31
N CYS A 93 -14.11 10.60 -3.65
CA CYS A 93 -13.87 11.99 -4.04
C CYS A 93 -12.42 12.39 -3.72
N ILE A 94 -11.80 13.20 -4.57
CA ILE A 94 -10.44 13.70 -4.38
C ILE A 94 -10.45 14.70 -3.22
N ASP A 95 -10.04 14.18 -2.07
CA ASP A 95 -9.55 14.90 -0.91
C ASP A 95 -8.11 14.46 -0.68
N PHE A 96 -7.15 15.35 -0.92
CA PHE A 96 -5.74 14.99 -0.85
C PHE A 96 -5.26 14.65 0.56
N ASP A 97 -5.91 15.16 1.60
CA ASP A 97 -5.56 14.83 2.98
C ASP A 97 -6.01 13.38 3.29
N ALA A 98 -7.20 12.99 2.83
CA ALA A 98 -7.68 11.60 2.94
C ALA A 98 -6.85 10.62 2.09
N ILE A 99 -6.38 11.05 0.91
CA ILE A 99 -5.49 10.25 0.06
C ILE A 99 -4.13 10.05 0.73
N GLU A 100 -3.57 11.10 1.37
CA GLU A 100 -2.32 10.99 2.14
C GLU A 100 -2.45 10.00 3.30
N GLU A 101 -3.58 10.02 4.01
CA GLU A 101 -3.89 9.04 5.05
C GLU A 101 -3.97 7.62 4.47
N THR A 102 -4.64 7.44 3.34
CA THR A 102 -4.76 6.14 2.65
C THR A 102 -3.40 5.59 2.23
N ILE A 103 -2.53 6.43 1.65
CA ILE A 103 -1.14 6.07 1.33
C ILE A 103 -0.39 5.65 2.59
N SER A 104 -0.50 6.42 3.66
CA SER A 104 0.17 6.15 4.93
C SER A 104 -0.28 4.81 5.54
N ILE A 105 -1.58 4.52 5.52
CA ILE A 105 -2.13 3.24 6.00
C ILE A 105 -1.62 2.09 5.14
N SER A 106 -1.64 2.22 3.81
CA SER A 106 -1.15 1.18 2.90
C SER A 106 0.34 0.88 3.12
N GLU A 107 1.18 1.90 3.29
CA GLU A 107 2.60 1.72 3.60
C GLU A 107 2.82 1.06 4.98
N LEU A 108 2.00 1.41 5.98
CA LEU A 108 2.04 0.76 7.30
C LEU A 108 1.57 -0.70 7.27
N GLU A 109 0.59 -1.05 6.44
CA GLU A 109 0.11 -2.42 6.30
C GLU A 109 1.15 -3.32 5.64
N LYS A 110 1.92 -2.81 4.66
CA LYS A 110 3.08 -3.52 4.11
C LYS A 110 4.15 -3.83 5.17
N CYS A 111 4.28 -2.98 6.20
CA CYS A 111 5.16 -3.27 7.33
C CYS A 111 4.63 -4.37 8.27
N LYS A 112 3.31 -4.66 8.29
CA LYS A 112 2.73 -5.70 9.17
C LYS A 112 3.05 -7.12 8.70
N ASP A 113 3.28 -7.33 7.41
CA ASP A 113 3.68 -8.64 6.85
C ASP A 113 5.12 -9.06 7.25
N MET A 114 5.82 -8.24 8.04
CA MET A 114 7.22 -8.45 8.40
C MET A 114 7.43 -9.25 9.70
N ASN A 115 6.37 -9.83 10.29
CA ASN A 115 6.39 -10.73 11.47
C ASN A 115 7.14 -10.21 12.72
N THR A 116 7.48 -8.92 12.74
CA THR A 116 7.94 -8.17 13.90
C THR A 116 7.27 -6.82 13.81
N THR A 117 6.14 -6.64 14.50
CA THR A 117 5.40 -5.38 14.42
C THR A 117 6.20 -4.28 15.13
N TRP A 118 7.04 -3.59 14.38
CA TRP A 118 7.69 -2.37 14.81
C TRP A 118 6.74 -1.26 14.41
N THR A 119 6.22 -0.56 15.39
CA THR A 119 5.44 0.64 15.14
C THR A 119 6.38 1.79 14.78
N LYS A 120 5.85 2.82 14.11
CA LYS A 120 6.61 4.06 13.89
C LYS A 120 7.13 4.63 15.22
N ASP A 121 6.39 4.43 16.31
CA ASP A 121 6.77 4.85 17.65
C ASP A 121 7.99 4.08 18.17
N ASP A 122 8.11 2.77 17.91
CA ASP A 122 9.29 1.98 18.29
C ASP A 122 10.55 2.49 17.58
N ILE A 123 10.42 2.85 16.31
CA ILE A 123 11.51 3.43 15.51
C ILE A 123 11.89 4.81 16.03
N ILE A 124 10.90 5.67 16.31
CA ILE A 124 11.13 7.01 16.87
C ILE A 124 11.84 6.90 18.22
N ASN A 125 11.38 6.01 19.10
CA ASN A 125 11.98 5.79 20.41
C ASN A 125 13.43 5.31 20.28
N ALA A 126 13.69 4.34 19.39
CA ALA A 126 15.05 3.84 19.15
C ALA A 126 16.00 4.92 18.59
N LEU A 127 15.50 5.80 17.71
CA LEU A 127 16.28 6.94 17.21
C LEU A 127 16.61 7.92 18.35
N VAL A 128 15.63 8.24 19.19
CA VAL A 128 15.82 9.12 20.35
C VAL A 128 16.80 8.52 21.37
N GLU A 129 16.70 7.22 21.66
CA GLU A 129 17.68 6.52 22.52
C GLU A 129 19.10 6.55 21.94
N GLY A 130 19.21 6.56 20.60
CA GLY A 130 20.46 6.70 19.88
C GLY A 130 20.99 8.13 19.75
N ASP A 131 20.33 9.12 20.36
CA ASP A 131 20.64 10.56 20.20
C ASP A 131 20.54 11.04 18.74
N ILE A 132 19.61 10.45 17.98
CA ILE A 132 19.32 10.78 16.58
C ILE A 132 17.94 11.43 16.49
N GLU A 133 17.86 12.60 15.86
CA GLU A 133 16.59 13.30 15.65
C GLU A 133 15.66 12.48 14.71
N PRO A 134 14.40 12.20 15.13
CA PRO A 134 13.46 11.36 14.39
C PRO A 134 12.80 12.12 13.22
N THR A 135 13.62 12.62 12.29
CA THR A 135 13.15 13.25 11.05
C THR A 135 12.63 12.20 10.06
N ASN A 136 11.74 12.61 9.13
CA ASN A 136 11.27 11.73 8.05
C ASN A 136 12.42 11.11 7.23
N VAL A 137 13.52 11.84 7.05
CA VAL A 137 14.72 11.34 6.34
C VAL A 137 15.42 10.24 7.15
N ASN A 138 15.53 10.39 8.46
CA ASN A 138 16.16 9.38 9.31
C ASN A 138 15.27 8.13 9.47
N ILE A 139 13.96 8.32 9.60
CA ILE A 139 12.99 7.22 9.59
C ILE A 139 13.06 6.46 8.25
N ALA A 140 13.11 7.16 7.11
CA ALA A 140 13.21 6.55 5.79
C ALA A 140 14.45 5.65 5.63
N LYS A 141 15.56 5.94 6.32
CA LYS A 141 16.78 5.11 6.26
C LYS A 141 16.64 3.78 6.99
N VAL A 142 15.79 3.72 8.02
CA VAL A 142 15.62 2.54 8.90
C VAL A 142 14.39 1.71 8.55
N ILE A 143 13.59 2.13 7.57
CA ILE A 143 12.45 1.37 7.01
C ILE A 143 12.72 0.84 5.60
N THR A 144 13.98 0.86 5.14
CA THR A 144 14.33 0.30 3.83
C THR A 144 14.16 -1.21 3.83
N ALA A 145 13.76 -1.79 2.70
CA ALA A 145 13.59 -3.24 2.56
C ALA A 145 14.84 -4.02 2.99
N ASP A 146 16.03 -3.54 2.59
CA ASP A 146 17.31 -4.14 2.97
C ASP A 146 17.56 -4.07 4.48
N PHE A 147 17.27 -2.93 5.13
CA PHE A 147 17.44 -2.80 6.57
C PHE A 147 16.52 -3.76 7.32
N VAL A 148 15.24 -3.79 6.95
CA VAL A 148 14.27 -4.63 7.65
C VAL A 148 14.54 -6.11 7.42
N GLN A 149 14.93 -6.52 6.20
CA GLN A 149 15.32 -7.91 5.94
C GLN A 149 16.54 -8.31 6.77
N ASN A 150 17.61 -7.50 6.77
CA ASN A 150 18.80 -7.76 7.56
C ASN A 150 18.50 -7.80 9.07
N PHE A 151 17.61 -6.93 9.53
CA PHE A 151 17.16 -6.90 10.92
C PHE A 151 16.39 -8.17 11.29
N ASN A 152 15.43 -8.57 10.46
CA ASN A 152 14.63 -9.79 10.65
C ASN A 152 15.52 -11.04 10.66
N ASP A 153 16.43 -11.16 9.70
CA ASP A 153 17.38 -12.27 9.62
C ASP A 153 18.20 -12.38 10.93
N ARG A 154 18.60 -11.25 11.50
CA ARG A 154 19.35 -11.20 12.76
C ARG A 154 18.50 -11.55 13.98
N VAL A 155 17.23 -11.13 14.01
CA VAL A 155 16.28 -11.55 15.04
C VAL A 155 16.04 -13.06 14.99
N ILE A 156 15.89 -13.62 13.80
CA ILE A 156 15.75 -15.08 13.59
C ILE A 156 17.00 -15.81 14.08
N GLU A 157 18.19 -15.36 13.69
CA GLU A 157 19.46 -15.94 14.10
C GLU A 157 19.59 -15.95 15.64
N LEU A 158 19.44 -14.79 16.28
CA LEU A 158 19.52 -14.66 17.73
C LEU A 158 18.42 -15.46 18.44
N GLY A 159 17.19 -15.45 17.90
CA GLY A 159 16.08 -16.24 18.44
C GLY A 159 16.37 -17.73 18.42
N ASN A 160 16.94 -18.24 17.32
CA ASN A 160 17.37 -19.64 17.21
C ASN A 160 18.49 -19.99 18.21
N GLU A 161 19.46 -19.09 18.40
CA GLU A 161 20.50 -19.27 19.42
C GLU A 161 19.92 -19.33 20.83
N MET A 162 19.02 -18.40 21.17
CA MET A 162 18.33 -18.36 22.46
C MET A 162 17.52 -19.63 22.71
N ILE A 163 16.78 -20.12 21.70
CA ILE A 163 16.04 -21.39 21.79
C ILE A 163 17.03 -22.54 22.02
N SER A 164 18.14 -22.60 21.28
CA SER A 164 19.17 -23.63 21.45
C SER A 164 19.75 -23.62 22.88
N TRP A 165 20.01 -22.45 23.45
CA TRP A 165 20.46 -22.32 24.83
C TRP A 165 19.42 -22.81 25.83
N GLN A 166 18.15 -22.41 25.67
CA GLN A 166 17.06 -22.86 26.54
C GLN A 166 16.85 -24.38 26.45
N VAL A 167 16.89 -24.94 25.25
CA VAL A 167 16.84 -26.39 25.02
C VAL A 167 18.03 -27.07 25.71
N SER A 168 19.25 -26.56 25.54
CA SER A 168 20.43 -27.12 26.20
C SER A 168 20.37 -27.03 27.73
N ASP A 169 19.76 -25.98 28.29
CA ASP A 169 19.63 -25.81 29.74
C ASP A 169 18.56 -26.75 30.33
N VAL A 170 17.43 -26.90 29.63
CA VAL A 170 16.35 -27.83 29.98
C VAL A 170 16.81 -29.28 29.87
N PHE A 171 17.54 -29.61 28.80
CA PHE A 171 18.04 -30.95 28.52
C PHE A 171 19.51 -31.12 28.88
N LYS A 172 20.05 -30.35 29.85
CA LYS A 172 21.39 -30.52 30.41
C LYS A 172 21.73 -32.00 30.41
N LYS A 173 22.75 -32.41 29.65
CA LYS A 173 23.24 -33.79 29.63
C LYS A 173 23.39 -34.24 31.07
N LYS A 174 22.43 -35.06 31.54
CA LYS A 174 22.58 -35.80 32.78
C LYS A 174 23.61 -36.88 32.48
N GLY A 175 24.86 -36.59 32.85
CA GLY A 175 25.98 -37.53 32.83
C GLY A 175 26.89 -37.37 31.62
N GLU A 176 28.07 -36.79 31.86
CA GLU A 176 29.31 -37.56 32.01
C GLU A 176 30.02 -37.10 33.29
#